data_AF-A0A6G3ZS85-F1
#
_entry.id   AF-A0A6G3ZS85-F1
#
_cell.length_a   1.000
_cell.length_b   1.000
_cell.length_c   1.000
_cell.angle_alpha   90.00
_cell.angle_beta   90.00
_cell.angle_gamma   90.00
#
_symmetry.space_group_name_H-M   'P 1'
#
loop_
_entity.id
_entity.type
_entity.pdbx_description
1 polymer ?
#
loop_
_entity_poly.entity_id
_entity_poly.type
_entity_poly.pdbx_seq_one_letter_code
_entity_poly.pdbx_strand_id
1 'polypeptide(L)'
;MPYTHMILEVHCLHGIGEQEENERIPEFCKRGVGKLGYHCMENKCAFMAFTDAPNEIAYSGNEGVIPDGDTLIGFGGDMEPHDYNKHEIDELKNMWEKICRNKIQEAYDEYMVLFKEKYGEQK
;
A
#
# COMPACT_ATOMS: atom_id res chain seq x y z
N MET A 1 19.32 -0.80 -15.26
CA MET A 1 18.00 -0.17 -15.50
C MET A 1 17.57 0.46 -14.18
N PRO A 2 17.29 1.78 -14.12
CA PRO A 2 16.67 2.35 -12.93
C PRO A 2 15.23 1.85 -12.87
N TYR A 3 14.90 1.06 -11.85
CA TYR A 3 13.53 0.62 -11.59
C TYR A 3 12.82 1.69 -10.77
N THR A 4 11.64 2.10 -11.22
CA THR A 4 10.72 2.93 -10.43
C THR A 4 9.72 2.00 -9.78
N HIS A 5 9.58 2.07 -8.46
CA HIS A 5 8.57 1.31 -7.71
C HIS A 5 7.32 2.18 -7.54
N MET A 6 6.14 1.56 -7.60
CA MET A 6 4.84 2.19 -7.44
C MET A 6 3.97 1.31 -6.53
N ILE A 7 3.25 1.93 -5.61
CA ILE A 7 2.26 1.25 -4.76
C ILE A 7 0.90 1.40 -5.44
N LEU A 8 0.20 0.29 -5.59
CA LEU A 8 -1.11 0.22 -6.23
C LEU A 8 -2.14 -0.39 -5.29
N GLU A 9 -3.30 0.23 -5.19
CA GLU A 9 -4.50 -0.40 -4.67
C GLU A 9 -5.17 -1.17 -5.80
N VAL A 10 -5.38 -2.47 -5.63
CA VAL A 10 -5.94 -3.34 -6.67
C VAL A 10 -7.29 -3.89 -6.22
N HIS A 11 -8.29 -3.82 -7.09
CA HIS A 11 -9.68 -4.20 -6.81
C HIS A 11 -10.22 -5.21 -7.86
N CYS A 12 -11.09 -6.15 -7.46
CA CYS A 12 -11.99 -6.87 -8.40
C CYS A 12 -13.31 -6.08 -8.45
N LEU A 13 -13.63 -5.44 -9.58
CA LEU A 13 -14.88 -4.69 -9.78
C LEU A 13 -16.08 -5.58 -10.12
N HIS A 14 -15.88 -6.90 -10.11
CA HIS A 14 -16.95 -7.82 -10.40
C HIS A 14 -18.06 -7.72 -9.33
N GLY A 15 -19.30 -7.49 -9.77
CA GLY A 15 -20.47 -7.24 -8.92
C GLY A 15 -20.73 -5.77 -8.62
N ILE A 16 -19.95 -4.84 -9.19
CA ILE A 16 -20.16 -3.39 -9.10
C ILE A 16 -20.64 -2.89 -10.47
N GLY A 17 -21.86 -2.32 -10.52
CA GLY A 17 -22.48 -1.77 -11.74
C GLY A 17 -23.59 -2.66 -12.34
N GLU A 18 -24.16 -2.22 -13.48
CA GLU A 18 -25.14 -3.02 -14.25
C GLU A 18 -24.42 -4.17 -14.96
N GLN A 19 -24.40 -5.34 -14.34
CA GLN A 19 -23.89 -6.56 -14.97
C GLN A 19 -25.02 -7.29 -15.68
N GLU A 20 -24.72 -7.86 -16.85
CA GLU A 20 -25.64 -8.78 -17.51
C GLU A 20 -25.85 -10.02 -16.62
N GLU A 21 -27.09 -10.46 -16.45
CA GLU A 21 -27.49 -11.59 -15.57
C GLU A 21 -26.77 -12.92 -15.87
N ASN A 22 -26.01 -13.02 -16.98
CA ASN A 22 -25.35 -14.23 -17.46
C ASN A 22 -23.82 -14.12 -17.63
N GLU A 23 -23.17 -13.06 -17.14
CA GLU A 23 -21.73 -12.93 -17.28
C GLU A 23 -20.98 -14.02 -16.49
N ARG A 24 -20.22 -14.88 -17.18
CA ARG A 24 -19.52 -16.01 -16.54
C ARG A 24 -18.39 -15.50 -15.65
N ILE A 25 -18.47 -15.86 -14.38
CA ILE A 25 -17.56 -15.38 -13.34
C ILE A 25 -16.36 -16.33 -13.30
N PRO A 26 -15.12 -15.84 -13.53
CA PRO A 26 -13.96 -16.70 -13.47
C PRO A 26 -13.78 -17.27 -12.05
N GLU A 27 -13.49 -18.57 -11.95
CA GLU A 27 -13.33 -19.27 -10.65
C GLU A 27 -12.24 -18.65 -9.77
N PHE A 28 -11.28 -17.94 -10.37
CA PHE A 28 -10.20 -17.26 -9.67
C PHE A 28 -10.61 -15.89 -9.07
N CYS A 29 -11.68 -15.20 -9.53
CA CYS A 29 -12.09 -13.96 -8.83
C CYS A 29 -12.82 -14.35 -7.55
N LYS A 30 -12.13 -14.10 -6.44
CA LYS A 30 -12.68 -14.14 -5.09
C LYS A 30 -13.41 -12.83 -4.85
N ARG A 31 -14.72 -12.80 -5.10
CA ARG A 31 -15.59 -11.60 -4.99
C ARG A 31 -15.48 -10.93 -3.60
N GLY A 32 -15.77 -9.63 -3.54
CA GLY A 32 -16.17 -8.92 -2.32
C GLY A 32 -15.47 -7.58 -2.09
N VAL A 33 -16.22 -6.58 -1.63
CA VAL A 33 -15.67 -5.34 -1.03
C VAL A 33 -14.75 -5.76 0.13
N GLY A 34 -13.49 -5.30 0.12
CA GLY A 34 -12.47 -5.68 1.12
C GLY A 34 -11.64 -6.92 0.79
N LYS A 35 -11.76 -7.51 -0.42
CA LYS A 35 -10.82 -8.53 -0.91
C LYS A 35 -9.84 -7.91 -1.92
N LEU A 36 -8.55 -8.10 -1.67
CA LEU A 36 -7.48 -7.58 -2.53
C LEU A 36 -7.58 -8.14 -3.95
N GLY A 37 -7.51 -7.27 -4.95
CA GLY A 37 -7.70 -7.60 -6.36
C GLY A 37 -6.50 -8.26 -7.04
N TYR A 38 -5.42 -8.61 -6.34
CA TYR A 38 -4.21 -9.19 -6.95
C TYR A 38 -4.50 -10.48 -7.74
N HIS A 39 -5.46 -11.30 -7.31
CA HIS A 39 -5.91 -12.47 -8.07
C HIS A 39 -6.40 -12.12 -9.48
N CYS A 40 -7.02 -10.94 -9.65
CA CYS A 40 -7.46 -10.46 -10.95
C CYS A 40 -6.29 -9.97 -11.80
N MET A 41 -5.27 -9.38 -11.18
CA MET A 41 -4.04 -8.97 -11.85
C MET A 41 -3.24 -10.18 -12.36
N GLU A 42 -3.04 -11.20 -11.52
CA GLU A 42 -2.34 -12.45 -11.87
C GLU A 42 -2.98 -13.16 -13.07
N ASN A 43 -4.31 -13.13 -13.15
CA ASN A 43 -5.09 -13.85 -14.17
C ASN A 43 -5.55 -12.97 -15.35
N LYS A 44 -5.08 -11.71 -15.44
CA LYS A 44 -5.50 -10.74 -16.50
C LYS A 44 -7.02 -10.64 -16.64
N CYS A 45 -7.71 -10.55 -15.52
CA CYS A 45 -9.16 -10.51 -15.44
C CYS A 45 -9.73 -9.22 -16.06
N ALA A 46 -10.85 -9.33 -16.79
CA ALA A 46 -11.56 -8.16 -17.32
C ALA A 46 -12.12 -7.24 -16.22
N PHE A 47 -12.37 -7.79 -15.02
CA PHE A 47 -12.88 -7.03 -13.86
C PHE A 47 -11.77 -6.39 -13.01
N MET A 48 -10.52 -6.45 -13.45
CA MET A 48 -9.39 -5.87 -12.73
C MET A 48 -9.42 -4.36 -12.85
N ALA A 49 -9.36 -3.66 -11.71
CA ALA A 49 -9.10 -2.24 -11.66
C ALA A 49 -8.03 -1.93 -10.60
N PHE A 50 -7.37 -0.80 -10.76
CA PHE A 50 -6.38 -0.31 -9.80
C PHE A 50 -6.39 1.22 -9.77
N THR A 51 -5.91 1.76 -8.66
CA THR A 51 -5.55 3.17 -8.52
C THR A 51 -4.17 3.28 -7.87
N ASP A 52 -3.51 4.41 -8.09
CA ASP A 52 -2.30 4.74 -7.36
C ASP A 52 -2.65 4.94 -5.87
N ALA A 53 -1.73 4.56 -4.98
CA ALA A 53 -1.84 4.76 -3.54
C ALA A 53 -0.86 5.87 -3.08
N PRO A 54 -1.18 7.15 -3.32
CA PRO A 54 -0.23 8.24 -3.13
C PRO A 54 -0.02 8.56 -1.64
N ASN A 55 1.24 8.80 -1.26
CA ASN A 55 1.63 9.18 0.11
C ASN A 55 1.27 8.12 1.17
N GLU A 56 1.18 6.86 0.77
CA GLU A 56 1.05 5.73 1.69
C GLU A 56 2.39 5.11 2.03
N ILE A 57 2.53 4.67 3.27
CA ILE A 57 3.63 3.82 3.73
C ILE A 57 3.04 2.47 4.06
N ALA A 58 3.54 1.45 3.39
CA ALA A 58 3.13 0.07 3.58
C ALA A 58 4.31 -0.77 4.06
N TYR A 59 4.10 -1.55 5.12
CA TYR A 59 4.99 -2.63 5.49
C TYR A 59 4.46 -3.95 4.91
N SER A 60 5.03 -4.37 3.79
CA SER A 60 4.68 -5.64 3.17
C SER A 60 5.42 -6.80 3.79
N GLY A 61 4.75 -7.95 3.99
CA GLY A 61 5.41 -9.19 4.39
C GLY A 61 6.30 -9.79 3.28
N ASN A 62 6.80 -11.01 3.51
CA ASN A 62 7.71 -11.70 2.59
C ASN A 62 7.14 -11.92 1.17
N GLU A 63 5.82 -11.89 1.03
CA GLU A 63 5.12 -12.09 -0.25
C GLU A 63 4.67 -10.77 -0.89
N GLY A 64 5.06 -9.61 -0.33
CA GLY A 64 4.62 -8.30 -0.82
C GLY A 64 3.17 -7.97 -0.46
N VAL A 65 2.48 -8.83 0.29
CA VAL A 65 1.07 -8.66 0.67
C VAL A 65 0.96 -7.82 1.95
N ILE A 66 0.03 -6.86 1.93
CA ILE A 66 -0.37 -6.04 3.08
C ILE A 66 -1.74 -6.57 3.54
N PRO A 67 -1.83 -7.15 4.75
CA PRO A 67 -2.97 -7.99 5.14
C PRO A 67 -4.27 -7.22 5.42
N ASP A 68 -4.20 -5.94 5.76
CA ASP A 68 -5.36 -5.09 6.06
C ASP A 68 -5.04 -3.60 5.78
N GLY A 69 -6.08 -2.78 5.64
CA GLY A 69 -5.91 -1.33 5.44
C GLY A 69 -5.39 -0.61 6.67
N ASP A 70 -5.53 -1.21 7.86
CA ASP A 70 -5.07 -0.64 9.14
C ASP A 70 -3.54 -0.69 9.30
N THR A 71 -2.85 -1.50 8.48
CA THR A 71 -1.38 -1.55 8.39
C THR A 71 -0.80 -0.58 7.36
N LEU A 72 -1.64 0.20 6.67
CA LEU A 72 -1.22 1.31 5.82
C LEU A 72 -1.12 2.57 6.67
N ILE A 73 0.04 3.22 6.62
CA ILE A 73 0.25 4.51 7.27
C ILE A 73 0.31 5.57 6.16
N GLY A 74 -0.82 6.17 5.86
CA GLY A 74 -0.96 7.15 4.78
C GLY A 74 -1.67 8.43 5.21
N PHE A 75 -1.75 9.37 4.26
CA PHE A 75 -2.63 10.54 4.39
C PHE A 75 -4.08 10.11 4.17
N GLY A 76 -4.77 9.67 5.24
CA GLY A 76 -6.17 9.26 5.18
C GLY A 76 -7.02 9.85 6.32
N GLY A 77 -8.27 10.18 6.01
CA GLY A 77 -9.36 10.46 6.97
C GLY A 77 -9.33 11.80 7.69
N ASP A 78 -8.18 12.22 8.24
CA ASP A 78 -8.07 13.36 9.16
C ASP A 78 -7.04 14.43 8.74
N MET A 79 -6.22 14.18 7.72
CA MET A 79 -5.18 15.12 7.24
C MET A 79 -5.57 15.92 5.99
N GLU A 80 -6.78 15.75 5.47
CA GLU A 80 -7.33 16.64 4.45
C GLU A 80 -7.95 17.86 5.14
N PRO A 81 -7.37 19.08 5.01
CA PRO A 81 -7.99 20.26 5.57
C PRO A 81 -9.37 20.45 4.93
N HIS A 82 -10.38 20.86 5.73
CA HIS A 82 -11.73 21.13 5.23
C HIS A 82 -11.75 22.16 4.08
N ASP A 83 -10.73 23.02 4.03
CA ASP A 83 -10.51 23.99 2.96
C ASP A 83 -9.29 23.58 2.13
N TYR A 84 -9.51 23.28 0.85
CA TYR A 84 -8.47 22.79 -0.06
C TYR A 84 -7.43 23.89 -0.40
N ASN A 85 -6.41 24.06 0.45
CA ASN A 85 -5.22 24.86 0.15
C ASN A 85 -4.05 23.95 -0.23
N LYS A 86 -3.70 23.94 -1.52
CA LYS A 86 -2.61 23.12 -2.06
C LYS A 86 -1.27 23.34 -1.34
N HIS A 87 -0.98 24.58 -0.92
CA HIS A 87 0.27 24.89 -0.23
C HIS A 87 0.35 24.23 1.15
N GLU A 88 -0.74 24.27 1.92
CA GLU A 88 -0.82 23.65 3.24
C GLU A 88 -0.70 22.12 3.14
N ILE A 89 -1.31 21.52 2.13
CA ILE A 89 -1.16 20.09 1.84
C ILE A 89 0.30 19.74 1.55
N ASP A 90 1.00 20.54 0.75
CA ASP A 90 2.41 20.29 0.43
C ASP A 90 3.31 20.46 1.68
N GLU A 91 3.02 21.40 2.57
CA GLU A 91 3.72 21.54 3.86
C GLU A 91 3.49 20.32 4.78
N LEU A 92 2.25 19.84 4.89
CA LEU A 92 1.92 18.63 5.65
C LEU A 92 2.62 17.39 5.08
N LYS A 93 2.66 17.25 3.75
CA LYS A 93 3.42 16.20 3.04
C LYS A 93 4.91 16.22 3.36
N ASN A 94 5.53 17.41 3.29
CA ASN A 94 6.94 17.57 3.62
C ASN A 94 7.23 17.24 5.08
N MET A 95 6.35 17.66 6.01
CA MET A 95 6.50 17.35 7.43
C MET A 95 6.39 15.85 7.69
N TRP A 96 5.41 15.20 7.07
CA TRP A 96 5.22 13.76 7.16
C TRP A 96 6.42 12.98 6.63
N GLU A 97 6.90 13.34 5.43
CA GLU A 97 8.10 12.72 4.84
C GLU A 97 9.28 12.79 5.80
N LYS A 98 9.51 13.97 6.41
CA LYS A 98 10.60 14.17 7.38
C LYS A 98 10.44 13.28 8.62
N ILE A 99 9.23 13.17 9.17
CA ILE A 99 8.93 12.32 10.33
C ILE A 99 9.23 10.85 9.99
N CYS A 100 8.73 10.38 8.86
CA CYS A 100 8.91 8.99 8.43
C CYS A 100 10.39 8.65 8.20
N ARG A 101 11.14 9.53 7.52
CA ARG A 101 12.59 9.33 7.32
C ARG A 101 13.35 9.25 8.64
N ASN A 102 13.05 10.14 9.58
CA ASN A 102 13.70 10.11 10.90
C ASN A 102 13.38 8.81 11.65
N LYS A 103 12.11 8.37 11.64
CA LYS A 103 11.70 7.13 12.31
C LYS A 103 12.29 5.87 11.69
N ILE A 104 12.41 5.82 10.36
CA ILE A 104 13.11 4.72 9.68
C ILE A 104 14.59 4.68 10.10
N GLN A 105 15.25 5.83 10.18
CA GLN A 105 16.65 5.90 10.61
C GLN A 105 16.83 5.45 12.07
N GLU A 106 15.98 5.94 12.98
CA GLU A 106 15.99 5.51 14.39
C GLU A 106 15.85 3.97 14.51
N ALA A 107 14.86 3.39 13.81
CA ALA A 107 14.63 1.96 13.81
C ALA A 107 15.81 1.17 13.20
N TYR A 108 16.44 1.69 12.14
CA TYR A 108 17.63 1.08 11.55
C TYR A 108 18.81 1.08 12.53
N ASP A 109 19.05 2.20 13.22
CA ASP A 109 20.13 2.31 14.19
C ASP A 109 19.93 1.32 15.35
N GLU A 110 18.71 1.21 15.88
CA GLU A 110 18.34 0.21 16.89
C GLU A 110 18.56 -1.22 16.40
N TYR A 111 18.11 -1.54 15.17
CA TYR A 111 18.36 -2.83 14.55
C TYR A 111 19.85 -3.15 14.44
N MET A 112 20.67 -2.19 14.01
CA MET A 112 22.10 -2.39 13.83
C MET A 112 22.85 -2.62 15.15
N VAL A 113 22.40 -2.00 16.24
CA VAL A 113 22.91 -2.29 17.59
C VAL A 113 22.62 -3.76 17.94
N LEU A 114 21.35 -4.18 17.86
CA LEU A 114 20.93 -5.56 18.17
C LEU A 114 21.62 -6.60 17.27
N PHE A 115 21.75 -6.30 15.99
CA PHE A 115 22.42 -7.17 15.03
C PHE A 115 23.89 -7.39 15.39
N LYS A 116 24.61 -6.32 15.74
CA LYS A 116 26.01 -6.40 16.16
C LYS A 116 26.15 -7.15 17.48
N GLU A 117 25.28 -6.93 18.45
CA GLU A 117 25.30 -7.67 19.72
C GLU A 117 25.09 -9.18 19.51
N LYS A 118 24.21 -9.55 18.57
CA LYS A 118 23.84 -10.95 18.35
C LYS A 118 24.78 -11.70 17.39
N TYR A 119 25.38 -11.00 16.42
CA TYR A 119 26.13 -11.62 15.31
C TYR A 119 27.51 -11.00 15.07
N GLY A 120 27.89 -9.95 15.80
CA GLY A 120 29.11 -9.17 15.57
C GLY A 120 30.41 -9.81 16.03
N GLU A 121 30.36 -10.98 16.69
CA GLU A 121 31.54 -11.78 17.02
C GLU A 121 31.36 -13.24 16.60
N GLN A 122 31.61 -13.52 15.32
CA GLN A 122 32.18 -14.80 14.91
C GLN A 122 33.58 -14.52 14.37
N LYS A 123 34.57 -14.60 15.26
CA LYS A 123 35.99 -14.72 14.89
C LYS A 123 36.28 -16.13 14.42
#